data_AF-A0A944S9W6-F1
#
_entry.id   AF-A0A944S9W6-F1
#
_cell.length_a   1.000
_cell.length_b   1.000
_cell.length_c   1.000
_cell.angle_alpha   90.00
_cell.angle_beta   90.00
_cell.angle_gamma   90.00
#
_symmetry.space_group_name_H-M   'P 1'
#
loop_
_entity.id
_entity.type
_entity.pdbx_description
1 polymer ?
#
loop_
_entity_poly.entity_id
_entity_poly.type
_entity_poly.pdbx_seq_one_letter_code
_entity_poly.pdbx_strand_id
1 'polypeptide(L)'
;MKKRNAIIAIATFALFGGTLLAQAAMLTSEEREALRVERTELRDGMKENRAELKEDRKENREQIKEEKKEKRCERIENRIQTRIKRYENKQEQHKNVFGKLVTRANGVVIKLKARGLDTSDLESDLTTLKAKVQELEEEHKNFIEGLDATETVACGGSNGEFKEKLGEARKMSSEVHTKLQAVRDYYKTTIRADILELRKQLNKEANEDQEVE
;
A
#
# COMPACT_ATOMS: atom_id res chain seq x y z
N MET A 1 -32.20 -7.92 -8.47
CA MET A 1 -33.49 -7.25 -8.18
C MET A 1 -34.14 -6.88 -9.50
N LYS A 2 -35.42 -7.26 -9.65
CA LYS A 2 -36.30 -7.05 -10.81
C LYS A 2 -36.82 -5.61 -10.87
N LYS A 3 -36.80 -4.97 -12.05
CA LYS A 3 -37.79 -4.00 -12.57
C LYS A 3 -37.70 -4.06 -14.11
N ARG A 4 -38.52 -4.82 -14.84
CA ARG A 4 -39.93 -4.60 -15.27
C ARG A 4 -40.17 -3.27 -16.01
N ASN A 5 -40.45 -3.44 -17.31
CA ASN A 5 -41.53 -2.84 -18.10
C ASN A 5 -41.59 -1.32 -18.27
N ALA A 6 -41.33 -0.87 -19.50
CA ALA A 6 -42.09 0.20 -20.14
C ALA A 6 -42.13 -0.07 -21.66
N ILE A 7 -43.13 -0.87 -22.07
CA ILE A 7 -43.70 -0.83 -23.41
C ILE A 7 -44.58 0.43 -23.42
N ILE A 8 -44.24 1.43 -24.23
CA ILE A 8 -45.15 2.54 -24.55
C ILE A 8 -45.20 2.67 -26.07
N ALA A 9 -46.43 2.75 -26.55
CA ALA A 9 -46.89 2.59 -27.91
C ALA A 9 -46.21 3.54 -28.92
N ILE A 10 -45.69 2.96 -29.99
CA ILE A 10 -45.48 3.65 -31.27
C ILE A 10 -46.86 3.70 -31.94
N ALA A 11 -47.69 4.66 -31.51
CA ALA A 11 -48.96 4.96 -32.15
C ALA A 11 -48.70 5.84 -33.38
N THR A 12 -48.80 5.23 -34.56
CA THR A 12 -49.45 5.78 -35.76
C THR A 12 -49.36 7.30 -35.96
N PHE A 13 -48.29 7.77 -36.60
CA PHE A 13 -48.20 9.15 -37.12
C PHE A 13 -47.68 9.17 -38.56
N ALA A 14 -48.27 8.35 -39.43
CA ALA A 14 -47.84 8.22 -40.83
C ALA A 14 -48.94 8.54 -41.88
N LEU A 15 -50.09 9.12 -41.50
CA LEU A 15 -51.21 9.37 -42.43
C LEU A 15 -51.84 10.77 -42.35
N PHE A 16 -51.12 11.79 -41.89
CA PHE A 16 -51.57 13.19 -41.94
C PHE A 16 -50.47 14.15 -42.45
N GLY A 17 -49.72 13.73 -43.47
CA GLY A 17 -48.67 14.56 -44.09
C GLY A 17 -49.16 15.56 -45.16
N GLY A 18 -50.45 15.59 -45.50
CA GLY A 18 -50.93 16.25 -46.72
C GLY A 18 -51.67 17.58 -46.58
N THR A 19 -52.18 17.94 -45.40
CA THR A 19 -53.13 19.08 -45.28
C THR A 19 -52.60 20.29 -44.51
N LEU A 20 -51.46 20.20 -43.83
CA LEU A 20 -50.90 21.34 -43.06
C LEU A 20 -50.23 22.41 -43.93
N LEU A 21 -49.88 22.11 -45.19
CA LEU A 21 -49.22 23.07 -46.08
C LEU A 21 -50.17 24.11 -46.68
N ALA A 22 -51.49 23.87 -46.71
CA ALA A 22 -52.45 24.77 -47.34
C ALA A 22 -52.99 25.89 -46.42
N GLN A 23 -52.95 25.72 -45.09
CA GLN A 23 -53.41 26.74 -44.15
C GLN A 23 -52.37 27.85 -43.87
N ALA A 24 -51.09 27.62 -44.14
CA ALA A 24 -50.04 28.62 -43.90
C ALA A 24 -50.11 29.84 -44.86
N ALA A 25 -50.79 29.71 -46.01
CA ALA A 25 -50.92 30.77 -47.00
C ALA A 25 -51.95 31.86 -46.62
N MET A 26 -52.83 31.60 -45.65
CA MET A 26 -53.91 32.50 -45.23
C MET A 26 -53.68 33.18 -43.88
N LEU A 27 -52.49 33.04 -43.27
CA LEU A 27 -52.14 33.80 -42.06
C LEU A 27 -51.97 35.29 -42.40
N THR A 28 -52.63 36.13 -41.62
CA THR A 28 -52.51 37.59 -41.66
C THR A 28 -51.07 38.02 -41.34
N SER A 29 -50.69 39.25 -41.72
CA SER A 29 -49.33 39.76 -41.47
C SER A 29 -48.98 39.79 -39.98
N GLU A 30 -49.96 40.08 -39.12
CA GLU A 30 -49.82 40.12 -37.66
C GLU A 30 -49.55 38.73 -37.07
N GLU A 31 -50.27 37.69 -37.51
CA GLU A 31 -50.03 36.31 -37.06
C GLU A 31 -48.66 35.79 -37.51
N ARG A 32 -48.14 36.24 -38.66
CA ARG A 32 -46.78 35.89 -39.12
C ARG A 32 -45.70 36.57 -38.27
N GLU A 33 -45.93 37.78 -37.79
CA GLU A 33 -45.02 38.47 -36.87
C GLU A 33 -45.03 37.81 -35.49
N ALA A 34 -46.20 37.48 -34.94
CA ALA A 34 -46.33 36.74 -33.69
C ALA A 34 -45.59 35.40 -33.72
N LEU A 35 -45.75 34.62 -34.81
CA LEU A 35 -45.04 33.34 -34.99
C LEU A 35 -43.52 33.52 -35.12
N ARG A 36 -43.04 34.64 -35.68
CA ARG A 36 -41.60 34.96 -35.75
C ARG A 36 -41.04 35.25 -34.36
N VAL A 37 -41.76 36.04 -33.56
CA VAL A 37 -41.37 36.37 -32.17
C VAL A 37 -41.31 35.10 -31.33
N GLU A 38 -42.35 34.25 -31.37
CA GLU A 38 -42.40 32.97 -30.65
C GLU A 38 -41.23 32.05 -31.07
N ARG A 39 -40.93 31.96 -32.37
CA ARG A 39 -39.79 31.16 -32.86
C ARG A 39 -38.45 31.71 -32.38
N THR A 40 -38.28 33.02 -32.30
CA THR A 40 -37.05 33.63 -31.77
C THR A 40 -36.89 33.37 -30.28
N GLU A 41 -37.96 33.52 -29.50
CA GLU A 41 -37.97 33.20 -28.07
C GLU A 41 -37.65 31.74 -27.81
N LEU A 42 -38.26 30.82 -28.55
CA LEU A 42 -37.95 29.38 -28.48
C LEU A 42 -36.48 29.10 -28.83
N ARG A 43 -35.94 29.75 -29.86
CA ARG A 43 -34.54 29.58 -30.28
C ARG A 43 -33.58 30.09 -29.21
N ASP A 44 -33.87 31.24 -28.62
CA ASP A 44 -32.99 31.85 -27.64
C ASP A 44 -33.08 31.11 -26.29
N GLY A 45 -34.26 30.64 -25.88
CA GLY A 45 -34.41 29.71 -24.75
C GLY A 45 -33.67 28.38 -24.97
N MET A 46 -33.71 27.81 -26.18
CA MET A 46 -32.88 26.62 -26.51
C MET A 46 -31.38 26.89 -26.45
N LYS A 47 -30.91 28.10 -26.77
CA LYS A 47 -29.49 28.47 -26.64
C LYS A 47 -29.08 28.62 -25.18
N GLU A 48 -29.92 29.24 -24.37
CA GLU A 48 -29.71 29.43 -22.93
C GLU A 48 -29.64 28.08 -22.21
N ASN A 49 -30.65 27.22 -22.40
CA ASN A 49 -30.66 25.85 -21.88
C ASN A 49 -29.42 25.04 -22.33
N ARG A 50 -28.95 25.25 -23.56
CA ARG A 50 -27.71 24.60 -24.05
C ARG A 50 -26.45 25.15 -23.40
N ALA A 51 -26.42 26.43 -23.04
CA ALA A 51 -25.32 27.06 -22.34
C ALA A 51 -25.27 26.57 -20.88
N GLU A 52 -26.40 26.58 -20.19
CA GLU A 52 -26.55 26.05 -18.83
C GLU A 52 -26.10 24.57 -18.75
N LEU A 53 -26.63 23.71 -19.63
CA LEU A 53 -26.23 22.30 -19.70
C LEU A 53 -24.73 22.10 -19.97
N LYS A 54 -24.07 23.04 -20.65
CA LYS A 54 -22.61 22.98 -20.86
C LYS A 54 -21.83 23.32 -19.60
N GLU A 55 -22.28 24.32 -18.83
CA GLU A 55 -21.65 24.69 -17.57
C GLU A 55 -21.85 23.59 -16.52
N ASP A 56 -23.05 23.03 -16.36
CA ASP A 56 -23.32 21.88 -15.49
C ASP A 56 -22.41 20.69 -15.83
N ARG A 57 -22.22 20.43 -17.13
CA ARG A 57 -21.34 19.36 -17.59
C ARG A 57 -19.87 19.64 -17.26
N LYS A 58 -19.42 20.89 -17.25
CA LYS A 58 -18.05 21.24 -16.87
C LYS A 58 -17.87 21.08 -15.36
N GLU A 59 -18.79 21.62 -14.56
CA GLU A 59 -18.74 21.51 -13.11
C GLU A 59 -18.77 20.04 -12.67
N ASN A 60 -19.72 19.25 -13.18
CA ASN A 60 -19.78 17.82 -12.89
C ASN A 60 -18.50 17.07 -13.33
N ARG A 61 -17.87 17.47 -14.45
CA ARG A 61 -16.57 16.90 -14.85
C ARG A 61 -15.45 17.25 -13.89
N GLU A 62 -15.45 18.44 -13.31
CA GLU A 62 -14.47 18.87 -12.32
C GLU A 62 -14.67 18.14 -11.00
N GLN A 63 -15.91 18.07 -10.51
CA GLN A 63 -16.27 17.29 -9.32
C GLN A 63 -15.85 15.81 -9.46
N ILE A 64 -16.18 15.16 -10.58
CA ILE A 64 -15.77 13.77 -10.86
C ILE A 64 -14.24 13.62 -10.91
N LYS A 65 -13.51 14.63 -11.39
CA LYS A 65 -12.04 14.59 -11.44
C LYS A 65 -11.45 14.66 -10.03
N GLU A 66 -11.94 15.58 -9.19
CA GLU A 66 -11.48 15.71 -7.81
C GLU A 66 -11.83 14.46 -6.98
N GLU A 67 -13.06 13.97 -7.07
CA GLU A 67 -13.47 12.73 -6.39
C GLU A 67 -12.59 11.53 -6.81
N LYS A 68 -12.22 11.43 -8.09
CA LYS A 68 -11.31 10.37 -8.56
C LYS A 68 -9.88 10.53 -8.03
N LYS A 69 -9.40 11.76 -7.87
CA LYS A 69 -8.08 12.03 -7.28
C LYS A 69 -8.09 11.64 -5.81
N GLU A 70 -9.08 12.07 -5.05
CA GLU A 70 -9.26 11.72 -3.63
C GLU A 70 -9.34 10.20 -3.43
N LYS A 71 -10.20 9.49 -4.17
CA LYS A 71 -10.28 8.02 -4.12
C LYS A 71 -9.00 7.31 -4.55
N ARG A 72 -8.21 7.91 -5.45
CA ARG A 72 -6.89 7.36 -5.80
C ARG A 72 -5.93 7.53 -4.62
N CYS A 73 -6.00 8.67 -3.97
CA CYS A 73 -5.18 9.02 -2.83
C CYS A 73 -5.41 8.14 -1.62
N GLU A 74 -6.66 8.05 -1.18
CA GLU A 74 -7.10 7.18 -0.11
C GLU A 74 -6.66 5.72 -0.35
N ARG A 75 -6.73 5.24 -1.60
CA ARG A 75 -6.26 3.88 -1.94
C ARG A 75 -4.74 3.71 -1.82
N ILE A 76 -3.96 4.76 -2.10
CA ILE A 76 -2.50 4.72 -1.97
C ILE A 76 -2.11 4.76 -0.49
N GLU A 77 -2.67 5.69 0.29
CA GLU A 77 -2.47 5.80 1.74
C GLU A 77 -2.81 4.49 2.44
N ASN A 78 -4.01 3.95 2.21
CA ASN A 78 -4.42 2.65 2.77
C ASN A 78 -3.45 1.52 2.43
N ARG A 79 -2.87 1.51 1.22
CA ARG A 79 -1.86 0.51 0.82
C ARG A 79 -0.54 0.72 1.55
N ILE A 80 -0.12 1.96 1.77
CA ILE A 80 1.09 2.31 2.51
C ILE A 80 0.92 1.92 3.98
N GLN A 81 -0.17 2.33 4.63
CA GLN A 81 -0.50 1.95 6.01
C GLN A 81 -0.58 0.43 6.21
N THR A 82 -1.21 -0.29 5.27
CA THR A 82 -1.26 -1.77 5.32
C THR A 82 0.14 -2.38 5.25
N ARG A 83 1.06 -1.77 4.47
CA ARG A 83 2.45 -2.22 4.39
C ARG A 83 3.19 -1.89 5.69
N ILE A 84 3.08 -0.68 6.21
CA ILE A 84 3.68 -0.27 7.49
C ILE A 84 3.30 -1.27 8.59
N LYS A 85 2.00 -1.50 8.81
CA LYS A 85 1.50 -2.47 9.79
C LYS A 85 2.07 -3.88 9.59
N ARG A 86 2.21 -4.32 8.34
CA ARG A 86 2.81 -5.64 8.04
C ARG A 86 4.27 -5.70 8.47
N TYR A 87 5.05 -4.63 8.24
CA TYR A 87 6.46 -4.60 8.58
C TYR A 87 6.71 -4.39 10.07
N GLU A 88 5.89 -3.60 10.77
CA GLU A 88 5.88 -3.52 12.24
C GLU A 88 5.67 -4.90 12.86
N ASN A 89 4.66 -5.64 12.39
CA ASN A 89 4.41 -7.01 12.83
C ASN A 89 5.61 -7.94 12.55
N LYS A 90 6.29 -7.78 11.41
CA LYS A 90 7.50 -8.56 11.09
C LYS A 90 8.69 -8.18 11.98
N GLN A 91 8.88 -6.90 12.27
CA GLN A 91 9.92 -6.41 13.17
C GLN A 91 9.73 -7.05 14.54
N GLU A 92 8.51 -7.01 15.08
CA GLU A 92 8.19 -7.62 16.38
C GLU A 92 8.38 -9.15 16.36
N GLN A 93 8.00 -9.83 15.27
CA GLN A 93 8.28 -11.25 15.10
C GLN A 93 9.79 -11.55 15.12
N HIS A 94 10.60 -10.79 14.39
CA HIS A 94 12.05 -10.97 14.35
C HIS A 94 12.69 -10.70 15.72
N LYS A 95 12.29 -9.61 16.39
CA LYS A 95 12.74 -9.28 17.74
C LYS A 95 12.46 -10.43 18.71
N ASN A 96 11.25 -10.98 18.68
CA ASN A 96 10.89 -12.13 19.52
C ASN A 96 11.69 -13.40 19.19
N VAL A 97 11.89 -13.70 17.91
CA VAL A 97 12.64 -14.89 17.47
C VAL A 97 14.11 -14.78 17.87
N PHE A 98 14.76 -13.65 17.58
CA PHE A 98 16.17 -13.45 17.87
C PHE A 98 16.43 -13.25 19.36
N GLY A 99 15.52 -12.58 20.08
CA GLY A 99 15.60 -12.48 21.54
C GLY A 99 15.54 -13.84 22.24
N LYS A 100 14.64 -14.74 21.80
CA LYS A 100 14.59 -16.13 22.30
C LYS A 100 15.88 -16.90 21.97
N LEU A 101 16.43 -16.69 20.80
CA LEU A 101 17.65 -17.35 20.34
C LEU A 101 18.87 -16.90 21.17
N VAL A 102 19.05 -15.60 21.39
CA VAL A 102 20.09 -15.05 22.27
C VAL A 102 19.93 -15.57 23.70
N THR A 103 18.70 -15.58 24.22
CA THR A 103 18.40 -16.11 25.57
C THR A 103 18.80 -17.57 25.71
N ARG A 104 18.48 -18.40 24.71
CA ARG A 104 18.86 -19.82 24.70
C ARG A 104 20.37 -20.02 24.66
N ALA A 105 21.07 -19.26 23.84
CA ALA A 105 22.53 -19.36 23.73
C ALA A 105 23.23 -18.91 25.03
N ASN A 106 22.77 -17.83 25.67
CA ASN A 106 23.24 -17.45 27.01
C ASN A 106 23.01 -18.58 28.03
N GLY A 107 21.84 -19.25 27.97
CA GLY A 107 21.55 -20.40 28.84
C GLY A 107 22.50 -21.59 28.60
N VAL A 108 23.02 -21.76 27.39
CA VAL A 108 24.05 -22.75 27.08
C VAL A 108 25.39 -22.35 27.69
N VAL A 109 25.81 -21.09 27.52
CA VAL A 109 27.04 -20.54 28.14
C VAL A 109 27.04 -20.78 29.66
N ILE A 110 25.96 -20.42 30.36
CA ILE A 110 25.86 -20.59 31.82
C ILE A 110 26.05 -22.06 32.22
N LYS A 111 25.42 -22.99 31.48
CA LYS A 111 25.53 -24.43 31.76
C LYS A 111 26.94 -24.98 31.50
N LEU A 112 27.63 -24.47 30.47
CA LEU A 112 28.99 -24.90 30.13
C LEU A 112 30.00 -24.33 31.13
N LYS A 113 29.87 -23.06 31.51
CA LYS A 113 30.68 -22.45 32.58
C LYS A 113 30.55 -23.19 33.90
N ALA A 114 29.33 -23.57 34.27
CA ALA A 114 29.07 -24.35 35.49
C ALA A 114 29.75 -25.73 35.47
N ARG A 115 30.17 -26.22 34.30
CA ARG A 115 30.93 -27.46 34.13
C ARG A 115 32.43 -27.23 33.97
N GLY A 116 32.90 -25.98 34.12
CA GLY A 116 34.32 -25.65 34.04
C GLY A 116 34.86 -25.42 32.63
N LEU A 117 34.02 -25.46 31.58
CA LEU A 117 34.47 -25.20 30.22
C LEU A 117 34.71 -23.71 29.99
N ASP A 118 35.76 -23.39 29.24
CA ASP A 118 35.98 -22.05 28.72
C ASP A 118 34.95 -21.74 27.63
N THR A 119 34.28 -20.60 27.75
CA THR A 119 33.21 -20.17 26.83
C THR A 119 33.48 -18.79 26.24
N SER A 120 34.70 -18.28 26.40
CA SER A 120 35.10 -16.92 26.02
C SER A 120 34.75 -16.59 24.56
N ASP A 121 35.02 -17.50 23.63
CA ASP A 121 34.69 -17.33 22.21
C ASP A 121 33.18 -17.23 21.97
N LEU A 122 32.40 -18.17 22.54
CA LEU A 122 30.94 -18.16 22.42
C LEU A 122 30.31 -16.91 23.03
N GLU A 123 30.87 -16.36 24.12
CA GLU A 123 30.41 -15.11 24.72
C GLU A 123 30.72 -13.88 23.85
N SER A 124 31.90 -13.87 23.24
CA SER A 124 32.31 -12.85 22.27
C SER A 124 31.39 -12.87 21.05
N ASP A 125 31.17 -14.05 20.46
CA ASP A 125 30.28 -14.21 19.32
C ASP A 125 28.83 -13.88 19.67
N LEU A 126 28.36 -14.19 20.88
CA LEU A 126 27.03 -13.76 21.33
C LEU A 126 26.87 -12.25 21.42
N THR A 127 27.94 -11.54 21.78
CA THR A 127 27.96 -10.07 21.79
C THR A 127 27.83 -9.53 20.36
N THR A 128 28.57 -10.12 19.42
CA THR A 128 28.48 -9.78 17.98
C THR A 128 27.09 -10.10 17.41
N LEU A 129 26.48 -11.23 17.79
CA LEU A 129 25.12 -11.57 17.36
C LEU A 129 24.11 -10.53 17.87
N LYS A 130 24.20 -10.10 19.13
CA LYS A 130 23.33 -9.05 19.69
C LYS A 130 23.46 -7.74 18.91
N ALA A 131 24.68 -7.33 18.57
CA ALA A 131 24.92 -6.15 17.75
C ALA A 131 24.25 -6.26 16.37
N LYS A 132 24.40 -7.42 15.70
CA LYS A 132 23.72 -7.65 14.40
C LYS A 132 22.19 -7.62 14.50
N VAL A 133 21.62 -8.12 15.60
CA VAL A 133 20.18 -8.04 15.86
C VAL A 133 19.74 -6.59 16.05
N GLN A 134 20.51 -5.79 16.79
CA GLN A 134 20.25 -4.37 16.98
C GLN A 134 20.31 -3.60 15.65
N GLU A 135 21.32 -3.84 14.82
CA GLU A 135 21.41 -3.25 13.47
C GLU A 135 20.20 -3.61 12.61
N LEU A 136 19.70 -4.85 12.68
CA LEU A 136 18.49 -5.26 11.99
C LEU A 136 17.25 -4.51 12.50
N GLU A 137 17.13 -4.32 13.81
CA GLU A 137 16.00 -3.58 14.41
C GLU A 137 15.99 -2.11 13.99
N GLU A 138 17.17 -1.48 13.95
CA GLU A 138 17.35 -0.11 13.46
C GLU A 138 16.99 -0.01 11.97
N GLU A 139 17.43 -0.95 11.14
CA GLU A 139 17.12 -0.96 9.71
C GLU A 139 15.62 -1.15 9.44
N HIS A 140 14.93 -1.97 10.24
CA HIS A 140 13.45 -2.06 10.17
C HIS A 140 12.79 -0.71 10.48
N LYS A 141 13.26 -0.02 11.52
CA LYS A 141 12.73 1.28 11.92
C LYS A 141 12.94 2.31 10.80
N ASN A 142 14.14 2.40 10.26
CA ASN A 142 14.47 3.30 9.13
C ASN A 142 13.59 3.03 7.92
N PHE A 143 13.37 1.74 7.59
CA PHE A 143 12.48 1.37 6.49
C PHE A 143 11.02 1.76 6.73
N ILE A 144 10.49 1.57 7.95
CA ILE A 144 9.13 1.95 8.31
C ILE A 144 8.97 3.47 8.24
N GLU A 145 9.91 4.24 8.79
CA GLU A 145 9.93 5.71 8.69
C GLU A 145 10.02 6.18 7.24
N GLY A 146 10.81 5.49 6.40
CA GLY A 146 10.88 5.76 4.97
C GLY A 146 9.55 5.50 4.24
N LEU A 147 8.78 4.48 4.65
CA LEU A 147 7.43 4.26 4.11
C LEU A 147 6.44 5.32 4.58
N ASP A 148 6.48 5.71 5.86
CA ASP A 148 5.63 6.76 6.41
C ASP A 148 5.85 8.10 5.70
N ALA A 149 7.11 8.45 5.44
CA ALA A 149 7.46 9.61 4.64
C ALA A 149 6.85 9.57 3.23
N THR A 150 6.70 8.39 2.60
CA THR A 150 6.03 8.28 1.30
C THR A 150 4.53 8.55 1.35
N GLU A 151 3.89 8.33 2.50
CA GLU A 151 2.46 8.60 2.71
C GLU A 151 2.19 10.09 2.62
N THR A 152 3.02 10.90 3.30
CA THR A 152 2.86 12.36 3.38
C THR A 152 2.93 13.07 2.02
N VAL A 153 3.66 12.51 1.05
CA VAL A 153 3.86 13.08 -0.30
C VAL A 153 3.04 12.39 -1.38
N ALA A 154 2.29 11.33 -1.05
CA ALA A 154 1.51 10.57 -2.03
C ALA A 154 0.41 11.39 -2.72
N CYS A 155 -0.11 12.39 -2.01
CA CYS A 155 -1.39 13.05 -2.30
C CYS A 155 -1.32 14.56 -2.16
N GLY A 156 -0.57 15.19 -3.07
CA GLY A 156 -0.38 16.63 -3.12
C GLY A 156 1.03 17.02 -3.52
N GLY A 157 2.01 16.13 -3.32
CA GLY A 157 3.38 16.29 -3.79
C GLY A 157 3.51 16.17 -5.31
N SER A 158 4.65 16.64 -5.83
CA SER A 158 5.00 16.39 -7.22
C SER A 158 5.17 14.88 -7.43
N ASN A 159 4.72 14.35 -8.58
CA ASN A 159 4.89 12.92 -8.89
C ASN A 159 6.35 12.45 -8.87
N GLY A 160 7.33 13.38 -8.91
CA GLY A 160 8.76 13.09 -8.79
C GLY A 160 9.16 12.72 -7.37
N GLU A 161 8.77 13.54 -6.39
CA GLU A 161 9.12 13.37 -4.98
C GLU A 161 8.60 12.04 -4.41
N PHE A 162 7.35 11.69 -4.70
CA PHE A 162 6.80 10.39 -4.29
C PHE A 162 7.61 9.21 -4.86
N LYS A 163 8.05 9.29 -6.13
CA LYS A 163 8.83 8.23 -6.76
C LYS A 163 10.22 8.10 -6.15
N GLU A 164 10.84 9.22 -5.82
CA GLU A 164 12.15 9.28 -5.17
C GLU A 164 12.08 8.65 -3.78
N LYS A 165 11.16 9.11 -2.93
CA LYS A 165 10.93 8.57 -1.58
C LYS A 165 10.60 7.08 -1.60
N LEU A 166 9.77 6.64 -2.55
CA LEU A 166 9.46 5.23 -2.72
C LEU A 166 10.69 4.42 -3.19
N GLY A 167 11.57 5.02 -3.98
CA GLY A 167 12.85 4.44 -4.38
C GLY A 167 13.80 4.25 -3.19
N GLU A 168 13.90 5.25 -2.32
CA GLU A 168 14.67 5.19 -1.07
C GLU A 168 14.15 4.08 -0.15
N ALA A 169 12.84 4.05 0.12
CA ALA A 169 12.23 3.01 0.95
C ALA A 169 12.49 1.59 0.40
N ARG A 170 12.49 1.41 -0.92
CA ARG A 170 12.83 0.10 -1.53
C ARG A 170 14.27 -0.33 -1.27
N LYS A 171 15.23 0.61 -1.25
CA LYS A 171 16.62 0.31 -0.91
C LYS A 171 16.74 -0.15 0.54
N MET A 172 16.13 0.59 1.47
CA MET A 172 16.06 0.22 2.89
C MET A 172 15.43 -1.17 3.09
N SER A 173 14.34 -1.50 2.35
CA SER A 173 13.77 -2.86 2.41
C SER A 173 14.75 -3.95 1.98
N SER A 174 15.66 -3.66 1.04
CA SER A 174 16.70 -4.61 0.64
C SER A 174 17.76 -4.75 1.74
N GLU A 175 18.11 -3.65 2.40
CA GLU A 175 19.05 -3.63 3.53
C GLU A 175 18.51 -4.42 4.73
N VAL A 176 17.23 -4.27 5.06
CA VAL A 176 16.53 -5.12 6.05
C VAL A 176 16.72 -6.61 5.72
N HIS A 177 16.57 -6.99 4.45
CA HIS A 177 16.71 -8.39 4.03
C HIS A 177 18.16 -8.88 4.21
N THR A 178 19.13 -8.07 3.78
CA THR A 178 20.56 -8.37 3.94
C THR A 178 20.94 -8.53 5.42
N LYS A 179 20.51 -7.61 6.28
CA LYS A 179 20.77 -7.69 7.73
C LYS A 179 20.11 -8.90 8.37
N LEU A 180 18.86 -9.22 7.98
CA LEU A 180 18.17 -10.41 8.45
C LEU A 180 18.92 -11.69 8.09
N GLN A 181 19.43 -11.76 6.86
CA GLN A 181 20.21 -12.89 6.39
C GLN A 181 21.53 -13.00 7.16
N ALA A 182 22.23 -11.88 7.38
CA ALA A 182 23.47 -11.83 8.15
C ALA A 182 23.29 -12.35 9.59
N VAL A 183 22.18 -12.01 10.28
CA VAL A 183 21.87 -12.55 11.61
C VAL A 183 21.69 -14.07 11.57
N ARG A 184 20.91 -14.56 10.61
CA ARG A 184 20.62 -16.00 10.47
C ARG A 184 21.87 -16.80 10.16
N ASP A 185 22.68 -16.32 9.23
CA ASP A 185 23.90 -17.00 8.81
C ASP A 185 24.91 -17.01 9.95
N TYR A 186 25.13 -15.87 10.61
CA TYR A 186 26.07 -15.78 11.73
C TYR A 186 25.71 -16.74 12.87
N TYR A 187 24.41 -16.83 13.24
CA TYR A 187 24.01 -17.83 14.23
C TYR A 187 24.24 -19.27 13.77
N LYS A 188 23.95 -19.57 12.50
CA LYS A 188 24.06 -20.93 11.96
C LYS A 188 25.50 -21.38 11.80
N THR A 189 26.40 -20.49 11.38
CA THR A 189 27.79 -20.82 11.04
C THR A 189 28.75 -20.63 12.19
N THR A 190 28.51 -19.64 13.05
CA THR A 190 29.43 -19.29 14.16
C THR A 190 28.88 -19.85 15.46
N ILE A 191 27.83 -19.25 16.04
CA ILE A 191 27.28 -19.62 17.35
C ILE A 191 27.00 -21.13 17.47
N ARG A 192 26.40 -21.73 16.43
CA ARG A 192 26.09 -23.16 16.45
C ARG A 192 27.35 -24.03 16.38
N ALA A 193 28.38 -23.60 15.65
CA ALA A 193 29.66 -24.32 15.58
C ALA A 193 30.34 -24.33 16.96
N ASP A 194 30.43 -23.18 17.64
CA ASP A 194 31.06 -23.07 18.96
C ASP A 194 30.33 -23.94 19.99
N ILE A 195 28.99 -23.90 20.00
CA ILE A 195 28.19 -24.76 20.89
C ILE A 195 28.43 -26.25 20.61
N LEU A 196 28.61 -26.65 19.34
CA LEU A 196 28.88 -28.04 18.99
C LEU A 196 30.29 -28.46 19.41
N GLU A 197 31.27 -27.57 19.29
CA GLU A 197 32.65 -27.82 19.73
C GLU A 197 32.73 -27.99 21.25
N LEU A 198 32.13 -27.08 22.01
CA LEU A 198 32.08 -27.16 23.47
C LEU A 198 31.34 -28.42 23.95
N ARG A 199 30.30 -28.84 23.24
CA ARG A 199 29.63 -30.12 23.53
C ARG A 199 30.52 -31.33 23.28
N LYS A 200 31.38 -31.30 22.27
CA LYS A 200 32.33 -32.39 22.01
C LYS A 200 33.37 -32.49 23.12
N GLN A 201 33.90 -31.34 23.58
CA GLN A 201 34.84 -31.29 24.71
C GLN A 201 34.22 -31.92 25.96
N LEU A 202 33.01 -31.51 26.30
CA LEU A 202 32.27 -32.03 27.45
C LEU A 202 32.04 -33.55 27.39
N ASN A 203 31.76 -34.10 26.21
CA ASN A 203 31.58 -35.55 26.05
C ASN A 203 32.92 -36.31 26.12
N LYS A 204 34.03 -35.67 25.78
CA LYS A 204 35.37 -36.27 25.89
C LYS A 204 35.77 -36.41 27.36
N GLU A 205 35.60 -35.35 28.14
CA GLU A 205 35.84 -35.34 29.59
C GLU A 205 35.02 -36.43 30.30
N ALA A 206 33.73 -36.55 29.97
CA ALA A 206 32.86 -37.55 30.56
C ALA A 206 33.22 -39.01 30.25
N ASN A 207 33.90 -39.29 29.13
CA ASN A 207 34.34 -40.63 28.77
C ASN A 207 35.72 -40.95 29.37
N GLU A 208 36.60 -39.97 29.51
CA GLU A 208 37.92 -40.13 30.15
C GLU A 208 37.78 -40.45 31.65
N ASP A 209 36.81 -39.86 32.34
CA ASP A 209 36.50 -40.16 33.74
C ASP A 209 35.98 -41.60 33.96
N GLN A 210 35.50 -42.29 32.91
CA GLN A 210 34.99 -43.67 32.98
C GLN A 210 36.06 -44.75 32.72
N GLU A 211 37.22 -44.40 32.18
CA GLU A 211 38.32 -45.35 31.91
C GLU A 211 39.35 -45.43 33.06
N VAL A 212 39.21 -44.58 34.08
CA VAL A 212 40.14 -44.49 35.24
C VAL A 212 39.55 -45.10 36.52
N GLU A 213 38.35 -45.69 36.46
CA GLU A 213 37.70 -46.45 37.55
C GLU A 213 37.89 -47.97 37.37
#